data_AF-A0A8J8DPK3-F1
#
_entry.id   AF-A0A8J8DPK3-F1
#
_cell.length_a   1.000
_cell.length_b   1.000
_cell.length_c   1.000
_cell.angle_alpha   90.00
_cell.angle_beta   90.00
_cell.angle_gamma   90.00
#
_symmetry.space_group_name_H-M   'P 1'
#
loop_
_entity.id
_entity.type
_entity.pdbx_description
1 polymer ?
#
loop_
_entity_poly.entity_id
_entity_poly.type
_entity_poly.pdbx_seq_one_letter_code
_entity_poly.pdbx_strand_id
1 'polypeptide(L)' 'MHKFLIIGLDGATWDVLMPLIKGEKLSTLEKLVKNGSYGVLELIVPPVTGDAWLIITN' A
#
# COMPACT_ATOMS: atom_id res chain seq x y z
N MET A 1 20.35 15.15 -5.74
CA MET A 1 20.03 13.76 -5.32
C MET A 1 18.63 13.73 -4.76
N HIS A 2 17.80 12.77 -5.19
CA HIS A 2 16.47 12.54 -4.60
C HIS A 2 16.59 11.45 -3.53
N LYS A 3 15.90 11.63 -2.41
CA LYS A 3 15.77 10.60 -1.37
C LYS A 3 14.42 9.91 -1.57
N PHE A 4 14.42 8.58 -1.52
CA PHE A 4 13.22 7.76 -1.64
C PHE A 4 12.88 7.13 -0.28
N LEU A 5 11.59 6.98 -0.01
CA LEU A 5 11.06 6.31 1.18
C LEU A 5 10.09 5.23 0.72
N ILE A 6 10.26 4.01 1.23
CA ILE A 6 9.34 2.89 1.02
C ILE A 6 8.71 2.58 2.38
N ILE A 7 7.38 2.47 2.41
CA ILE A 7 6.61 2.13 3.62
C ILE A 7 5.76 0.90 3.31
N GLY A 8 5.95 -0.17 4.07
CA GLY A 8 5.04 -1.32 4.05
C GLY A 8 4.00 -1.19 5.17
N LEU A 9 2.73 -1.46 4.84
CA LEU A 9 1.62 -1.45 5.78
C LEU A 9 0.97 -2.84 5.79
N ASP A 10 1.06 -3.57 6.91
CA ASP A 10 0.41 -4.88 7.04
C ASP A 10 -1.11 -4.73 7.19
N GLY A 11 -1.88 -5.64 6.57
CA GLY A 11 -3.35 -5.64 6.63
C GLY A 11 -4.04 -4.46 5.95
N ALA A 12 -3.31 -3.58 5.27
CA ALA A 12 -3.83 -2.36 4.64
C ALA A 12 -4.39 -2.62 3.23
N THR A 13 -5.37 -3.51 3.09
CA THR A 13 -6.00 -3.81 1.80
C THR A 13 -6.79 -2.63 1.25
N TRP A 14 -7.04 -2.59 -0.07
CA TRP A 14 -7.85 -1.54 -0.68
C TRP A 14 -9.29 -1.53 -0.18
N ASP A 15 -9.84 -2.68 0.20
CA ASP A 15 -11.18 -2.79 0.79
C ASP A 15 -11.29 -2.10 2.15
N VAL A 16 -10.17 -1.97 2.87
CA VAL A 16 -10.07 -1.21 4.12
C VAL A 16 -9.73 0.26 3.86
N LEU A 17 -8.73 0.51 3.00
CA LEU A 17 -8.22 1.86 2.76
C LEU A 17 -9.22 2.76 2.04
N MET A 18 -9.93 2.25 1.03
CA MET A 18 -10.82 3.07 0.21
C MET A 18 -12.02 3.65 1.00
N PRO A 19 -12.73 2.89 1.85
CA PRO A 19 -13.76 3.47 2.72
C PRO A 19 -13.22 4.55 3.66
N LEU A 20 -12.03 4.35 4.24
CA LEU A 20 -11.42 5.31 5.17
C LEU A 20 -10.97 6.60 4.46
N ILE A 21 -10.45 6.49 3.23
CA ILE A 21 -10.12 7.64 2.39
C ILE A 21 -11.38 8.41 2.03
N LYS A 22 -12.43 7.73 1.55
CA LYS A 22 -13.72 8.36 1.19
C LYS A 22 -14.42 9.01 2.39
N GLY A 23 -14.21 8.47 3.59
CA GLY A 23 -14.68 9.05 4.85
C GLY A 23 -13.78 10.15 5.43
N GLU A 24 -12.83 10.67 4.66
CA GLU A 24 -11.90 11.75 5.03
C GLU A 24 -11.06 11.44 6.29
N LYS A 25 -10.83 10.15 6.59
CA LYS A 25 -10.05 9.71 7.77
C LYS A 25 -8.55 9.62 7.52
N LEU A 26 -8.13 9.57 6.26
CA LEU A 26 -6.73 9.32 5.86
C LEU A 26 -6.24 10.37 4.85
N SER A 27 -6.18 11.64 5.27
CA SER A 27 -5.88 12.78 4.40
C SER A 27 -4.53 12.70 3.67
N THR A 28 -3.50 12.07 4.26
CA THR A 28 -2.22 11.84 3.59
C THR A 28 -2.33 10.79 2.49
N LEU A 29 -2.98 9.65 2.77
CA LEU A 29 -3.17 8.58 1.77
C LEU A 29 -4.10 9.02 0.65
N GLU A 30 -5.13 9.80 0.94
CA GLU A 30 -5.99 10.43 -0.06
C GLU A 30 -5.17 11.25 -1.06
N LYS A 31 -4.27 12.11 -0.57
CA LYS A 31 -3.39 12.91 -1.44
C LYS A 31 -2.47 12.04 -2.29
N LEU A 32 -1.93 10.94 -1.74
CA LEU A 32 -1.06 10.02 -2.47
C LEU A 32 -1.83 9.28 -3.58
N VAL A 33 -3.03 8.81 -3.28
CA VAL A 33 -3.92 8.13 -4.24
C VAL A 33 -4.36 9.08 -5.35
N LYS A 34 -4.69 10.34 -5.02
CA LYS A 34 -5.16 11.34 -5.99
C LYS A 34 -4.07 11.85 -6.92
N ASN A 35 -2.85 12.03 -6.41
CA ASN A 35 -1.75 12.66 -7.15
C ASN A 35 -0.66 11.66 -7.60
N GLY A 36 -0.87 10.37 -7.35
CA GLY A 36 0.05 9.29 -7.70
C GLY A 36 -0.66 8.14 -8.40
N SER A 37 -0.04 6.95 -8.34
CA SER A 37 -0.58 5.72 -8.91
C SER A 37 -0.82 4.69 -7.82
N TYR A 38 -1.89 3.91 -7.96
CA TYR A 38 -2.24 2.84 -7.03
C TYR A 38 -2.96 1.70 -7.75
N GLY A 39 -2.96 0.51 -7.15
CA GLY A 39 -3.60 -0.67 -7.72
C GLY A 39 -3.40 -1.91 -6.86
N VAL A 40 -4.08 -2.99 -7.21
CA VAL A 40 -3.86 -4.31 -6.61
C VAL A 40 -2.58 -4.89 -7.18
N LEU A 41 -1.67 -5.34 -6.32
CA LEU A 41 -0.45 -6.03 -6.73
C LEU A 41 -0.71 -7.54 -6.82
N GLU A 42 -0.21 -8.18 -7.87
CA GLU A 42 -0.18 -9.64 -7.96
C GLU A 42 0.88 -10.18 -7.01
N LEU A 43 0.46 -11.07 -6.11
CA LEU A 43 1.33 -11.70 -5.12
C LEU A 43 1.75 -13.10 -5.55
N ILE A 44 2.82 -13.58 -4.94
CA ILE A 44 3.20 -15.00 -4.97
C ILE A 44 2.10 -15.90 -4.42
N VAL A 45 2.06 -17.14 -4.90
CA VAL A 45 1.13 -18.18 -4.43
C VAL A 45 1.94 -19.29 -3.74
N PRO A 46 1.68 -19.59 -2.45
CA PRO A 46 0.64 -19.01 -1.59
C PRO A 46 1.03 -17.62 -1.02
N PRO A 47 0.06 -16.72 -0.78
CA PRO A 47 0.32 -15.38 -0.25
C PRO A 47 0.53 -15.41 1.27
N VAL A 48 1.66 -15.95 1.72
CA VAL A 48 2.03 -16.01 3.15
C VAL A 48 2.80 -14.76 3.57
N THR A 49 2.54 -14.27 4.79
CA THR A 49 3.10 -13.01 5.30
C THR A 49 4.62 -12.96 5.22
N GLY A 50 5.32 -14.04 5.60
CA GLY A 50 6.79 -14.07 5.59
C GLY A 50 7.38 -13.81 4.20
N ASP A 51 6.87 -14.51 3.19
CA ASP A 51 7.36 -14.38 1.82
C ASP A 51 6.94 -13.04 1.18
N ALA A 52 5.76 -12.50 1.55
CA ALA A 52 5.28 -11.20 1.07
C ALA A 52 6.17 -10.03 1.50
N TRP A 53 6.81 -10.10 2.68
CA TRP A 53 7.74 -9.06 3.12
C TRP A 53 9.12 -9.17 2.44
N LEU A 54 9.58 -10.39 2.17
CA LEU A 54 10.86 -10.66 1.51
C LEU A 54 10.95 -10.05 0.11
N ILE A 55 9.85 -10.05 -0.65
CA ILE A 55 9.81 -9.51 -2.02
C ILE A 55 9.86 -7.98 -2.10
N ILE A 56 9.61 -7.26 -1.00
CA ILE A 56 9.63 -5.79 -0.99
C ILE A 56 11.08 -5.26 -0.92
N THR A 57 12.00 -6.06 -0.36
CA THR A 57 13.37 -5.64 -0.07
C THR A 57 14.43 -6.22 -1.01
N ASN A 58 14.07 -7.19 -1.85
CA ASN A 58 14.96 -7.83 -2.84
C ASN A 58 14.78 -7.19 -4.22
#